data_AF-A0A7K2X4A7-F1
#
_entry.id   AF-A0A7K2X4A7-F1
#
_cell.length_a   1.000
_cell.length_b   1.000
_cell.length_c   1.000
_cell.angle_alpha   90.00
_cell.angle_beta   90.00
_cell.angle_gamma   90.00
#
_symmetry.space_group_name_H-M   'P 1'
#
loop_
_entity.id
_entity.type
_entity.pdbx_description
1 polymer ?
#
loop_
_entity_poly.entity_id
_entity_poly.type
_entity_poly.pdbx_seq_one_letter_code
_entity_poly.pdbx_strand_id
1 'polypeptide(L)'
;ELADDVYGDDPPQDAPAALQALVGRLRRVLGREAVASTPGPGYRLAAGPDDIDLYVFERRTAEAGARLDAGDPDTAAALLREALGLFRGPALADLPDP
;
A
#
# COMPACT_ATOMS: atom_id res chain seq x y z
N GLU A 1 4.88 17.66 -0.84
CA GLU A 1 3.70 16.77 -0.66
C GLU A 1 3.62 15.60 -1.66
N LEU A 2 4.66 15.33 -2.47
CA LEU A 2 4.94 13.99 -3.02
C LEU A 2 6.37 14.01 -3.55
N ALA A 3 6.76 15.12 -4.19
CA ALA A 3 8.16 15.43 -4.45
C ALA A 3 8.96 15.48 -3.13
N ASP A 4 8.47 16.22 -2.13
CA ASP A 4 9.10 16.28 -0.81
C ASP A 4 9.21 14.90 -0.15
N ASP A 5 8.14 14.08 -0.17
CA ASP A 5 8.15 12.74 0.44
C ASP A 5 9.09 11.76 -0.28
N VAL A 6 9.32 11.96 -1.59
CA VAL A 6 10.17 11.08 -2.42
C VAL A 6 11.63 11.50 -2.37
N TYR A 7 11.92 12.81 -2.32
CA TYR A 7 13.27 13.33 -2.43
C TYR A 7 13.84 13.91 -1.12
N GLY A 8 12.99 14.16 -0.12
CA GLY A 8 13.38 14.74 1.16
C GLY A 8 14.15 16.05 0.97
N ASP A 9 15.30 16.14 1.63
CA ASP A 9 16.16 17.33 1.66
C ASP A 9 17.06 17.51 0.42
N ASP A 10 17.14 16.51 -0.49
CA ASP A 10 18.00 16.55 -1.68
C ASP A 10 17.20 16.38 -3.00
N PRO A 11 16.32 17.35 -3.35
CA PRO A 11 15.54 17.28 -4.56
C PRO A 11 16.38 17.52 -5.82
N PRO A 12 16.07 16.84 -6.94
CA PRO A 12 16.69 17.16 -8.21
C PRO A 12 16.27 18.57 -8.68
N GLN A 13 17.07 19.16 -9.56
CA GLN A 13 16.88 20.53 -10.07
C GLN A 13 15.46 20.80 -10.62
N ASP A 14 14.84 19.78 -11.22
CA ASP A 14 13.44 19.81 -11.66
C ASP A 14 12.68 18.62 -11.04
N ALA A 15 12.37 18.74 -9.74
CA ALA A 15 11.61 17.75 -8.99
C ALA A 15 10.25 17.39 -9.62
N PRO A 16 9.47 18.34 -10.17
CA PRO A 16 8.25 18.01 -10.91
C PRO A 16 8.49 17.08 -12.11
N ALA A 17 9.47 17.38 -12.97
CA ALA A 17 9.76 16.54 -14.13
C ALA A 17 10.30 15.16 -13.72
N ALA A 18 11.15 15.11 -12.69
CA ALA A 18 11.69 13.86 -12.16
C ALA A 18 10.58 12.96 -11.57
N LEU A 19 9.62 13.55 -10.83
CA LEU A 19 8.44 12.84 -10.31
C LEU A 19 7.55 12.32 -11.44
N GLN A 20 7.30 13.11 -12.48
CA GLN A 20 6.56 12.65 -13.67
C GLN A 20 7.23 11.44 -14.33
N ALA A 21 8.57 11.42 -14.39
CA ALA A 21 9.33 10.29 -14.92
C ALA A 21 9.21 9.03 -14.05
N LEU A 22 9.21 9.16 -12.72
CA LEU A 22 8.93 8.06 -11.78
C LEU A 22 7.54 7.47 -12.02
N VAL A 23 6.52 8.31 -12.13
CA VAL A 23 5.14 7.87 -12.44
C VAL A 23 5.06 7.18 -13.80
N GLY A 24 5.78 7.68 -14.81
CA GLY A 24 5.89 7.02 -16.11
C GLY A 24 6.48 5.61 -16.03
N ARG A 25 7.45 5.38 -15.13
CA ARG A 25 8.00 4.04 -14.88
C ARG A 25 7.00 3.14 -14.15
N LEU A 26 6.32 3.65 -13.12
CA LEU A 26 5.27 2.90 -12.41
C LEU A 26 4.16 2.43 -13.37
N ARG A 27 3.67 3.32 -14.26
CA ARG A 27 2.67 2.98 -15.28
C ARG A 27 3.14 1.91 -16.27
N ARG A 28 4.44 1.80 -16.51
CA ARG A 28 5.01 0.76 -17.39
C ARG A 28 5.03 -0.61 -16.72
N VAL A 29 5.28 -0.64 -15.40
CA VAL A 29 5.37 -1.88 -14.62
C VAL A 29 3.99 -2.37 -14.20
N LEU A 30 3.14 -1.47 -13.70
CA LEU A 30 1.83 -1.79 -13.12
C LEU A 30 0.68 -1.69 -14.13
N GLY A 31 0.93 -1.14 -15.32
CA GLY A 31 -0.09 -0.81 -16.30
C GLY A 31 -0.54 0.65 -16.21
N ARG A 32 -0.99 1.19 -17.35
CA ARG A 32 -1.26 2.62 -17.51
C ARG A 32 -2.34 3.15 -16.56
N GLU A 33 -3.36 2.33 -16.31
CA GLU A 33 -4.52 2.68 -15.48
C GLU A 33 -4.23 2.55 -13.97
N ALA A 34 -3.13 1.91 -13.58
CA ALA A 34 -2.77 1.72 -12.18
C ALA A 34 -2.44 3.03 -11.47
N VAL A 35 -1.97 4.05 -12.19
CA VAL A 35 -1.71 5.39 -11.63
C VAL A 35 -2.39 6.45 -12.48
N ALA A 36 -3.55 6.93 -12.03
CA ALA A 36 -4.30 7.99 -12.68
C ALA A 36 -3.74 9.37 -12.32
N SER A 37 -3.75 10.30 -13.27
CA SER A 37 -3.55 11.72 -12.94
C SER A 37 -4.88 12.31 -12.46
N THR A 38 -4.86 13.14 -11.42
CA THR A 38 -6.08 13.75 -10.87
C THR A 38 -6.43 15.07 -11.58
N PRO A 39 -7.69 15.53 -11.52
CA PRO A 39 -8.03 16.91 -11.86
C PRO A 39 -7.37 17.86 -10.83
N GLY A 40 -6.20 18.42 -11.16
CA GLY A 40 -5.35 19.21 -10.25
C GLY A 40 -3.90 18.69 -10.24
N PRO A 41 -3.01 19.22 -9.39
CA PRO A 41 -1.70 18.61 -9.18
C PRO A 41 -1.89 17.30 -8.40
N GLY A 42 -1.50 16.16 -9.00
CA GLY A 42 -1.44 14.91 -8.25
C GLY A 42 -1.62 13.63 -9.06
N TYR A 43 -1.48 12.52 -8.33
CA TYR A 43 -1.63 11.16 -8.83
C TYR A 43 -2.48 10.34 -7.87
N ARG A 44 -3.19 9.35 -8.41
CA ARG A 44 -3.99 8.39 -7.64
C ARG A 44 -3.60 6.97 -8.06
N LEU A 45 -3.24 6.14 -7.09
CA LEU A 45 -3.09 4.71 -7.31
C LEU A 45 -4.50 4.08 -7.41
N ALA A 46 -4.76 3.35 -8.48
CA ALA A 46 -5.96 2.54 -8.66
C ALA A 46 -5.73 1.17 -8.01
N ALA A 47 -5.86 1.12 -6.69
CA ALA A 47 -5.78 -0.09 -5.88
C ALA A 47 -7.02 -0.16 -4.97
N GLY A 48 -7.66 -1.32 -4.94
CA GLY A 48 -8.74 -1.63 -4.01
C GLY A 48 -8.21 -2.18 -2.69
N PRO A 49 -9.09 -2.34 -1.67
CA PRO A 49 -8.70 -2.91 -0.39
C PRO A 49 -8.09 -4.33 -0.47
N ASP A 50 -8.43 -5.10 -1.50
CA ASP A 50 -7.90 -6.45 -1.69
C ASP A 50 -6.49 -6.46 -2.34
N ASP A 51 -6.06 -5.34 -2.91
CA ASP A 51 -4.73 -5.19 -3.50
C ASP A 51 -3.67 -4.81 -2.47
N ILE A 52 -4.08 -4.48 -1.23
CA ILE A 52 -3.22 -3.97 -0.16
C ILE A 52 -3.26 -4.94 1.02
N ASP A 53 -2.10 -5.50 1.37
CA ASP A 53 -1.96 -6.46 2.47
C ASP A 53 -2.45 -5.93 3.81
N LEU A 54 -2.22 -4.65 4.13
CA LEU A 54 -2.73 -3.99 5.34
C LEU A 54 -4.26 -4.10 5.46
N TYR A 55 -5.01 -3.80 4.41
CA TYR A 55 -6.48 -3.86 4.46
C TYR A 55 -7.00 -5.30 4.52
N VAL A 56 -6.32 -6.24 3.85
CA VAL A 56 -6.64 -7.67 3.97
C VAL A 56 -6.38 -8.15 5.40
N PHE A 57 -5.29 -7.72 6.03
CA PHE A 57 -4.94 -8.03 7.41
C PHE A 57 -6.01 -7.53 8.39
N GLU A 58 -6.40 -6.26 8.29
CA GLU A 58 -7.41 -5.65 9.16
C GLU A 58 -8.75 -6.36 9.04
N ARG A 59 -9.19 -6.65 7.81
CA ARG A 59 -10.45 -7.36 7.57
C ARG A 59 -10.44 -8.78 8.17
N ARG A 60 -9.35 -9.54 7.98
CA ARG A 60 -9.21 -10.89 8.55
C ARG A 60 -9.21 -10.86 10.07
N THR A 61 -8.55 -9.89 10.67
CA THR A 61 -8.49 -9.72 12.13
C THR A 61 -9.87 -9.37 12.70
N ALA A 62 -10.61 -8.49 12.03
CA ALA A 62 -11.99 -8.17 12.40
C ALA A 62 -12.93 -9.38 12.27
N GLU A 63 -12.81 -10.15 11.18
CA GLU A 63 -13.60 -11.38 11.03
C GLU A 63 -13.25 -12.41 12.11
N ALA A 64 -11.96 -12.58 12.42
CA ALA A 64 -11.52 -13.47 13.49
C ALA A 64 -12.13 -13.09 14.85
N GLY A 65 -12.20 -11.80 15.17
CA GLY A 65 -12.88 -11.31 16.37
C GLY A 65 -14.37 -11.72 16.40
N ALA A 66 -15.08 -11.51 15.29
CA ALA A 66 -16.49 -11.91 15.19
C ALA A 66 -16.69 -13.43 15.33
N ARG A 67 -15.74 -14.25 14.84
CA ARG A 67 -15.78 -15.72 15.02
C ARG A 67 -15.56 -16.13 16.47
N LEU A 68 -14.66 -15.47 17.18
CA LEU A 68 -14.46 -15.69 18.62
C LEU A 68 -15.74 -15.37 19.41
N ASP A 69 -16.36 -14.23 19.14
CA ASP A 69 -17.61 -13.82 19.80
C ASP A 69 -18.76 -14.81 19.54
N ALA A 70 -18.73 -15.48 18.38
CA ALA A 70 -19.68 -16.52 18.01
C ALA A 70 -19.35 -17.92 18.57
N GLY A 71 -18.26 -18.08 19.32
CA GLY A 71 -17.84 -19.36 19.88
C GLY A 71 -17.15 -20.31 18.88
N ASP A 72 -16.57 -19.76 17.81
CA ASP A 72 -15.82 -20.49 16.79
C ASP A 72 -14.32 -20.11 16.79
N PRO A 73 -13.56 -20.60 17.79
CA PRO A 73 -12.14 -20.26 17.92
C PRO A 73 -11.26 -20.89 16.84
N ASP A 74 -11.67 -22.02 16.26
CA ASP A 74 -10.89 -22.72 15.23
C ASP A 74 -10.84 -21.89 13.93
N THR A 75 -11.99 -21.37 13.49
CA THR A 75 -12.03 -20.45 12.34
C THR A 75 -11.30 -19.15 12.63
N ALA A 76 -11.45 -18.59 13.82
CA ALA A 76 -10.73 -17.38 14.21
C ALA A 76 -9.20 -17.57 14.14
N ALA A 77 -8.71 -18.69 14.66
CA ALA A 77 -7.29 -19.00 14.62
C ALA A 77 -6.79 -19.20 13.18
N ALA A 78 -7.58 -19.80 12.29
CA ALA A 78 -7.24 -19.92 10.87
C ALA A 78 -7.11 -18.54 10.20
N LEU A 79 -8.08 -17.65 10.40
CA LEU A 79 -8.07 -16.29 9.87
C LEU A 79 -6.87 -15.48 10.35
N LEU A 80 -6.52 -15.58 11.64
CA LEU A 80 -5.36 -14.89 12.20
C LEU A 80 -4.03 -15.43 11.64
N ARG A 81 -3.91 -16.75 11.41
CA ARG A 81 -2.72 -17.32 10.74
C ARG A 81 -2.59 -16.80 9.32
N GLU A 82 -3.69 -16.72 8.56
CA GLU A 82 -3.68 -16.12 7.23
C GLU A 82 -3.30 -14.64 7.25
N ALA A 83 -3.81 -13.89 8.23
CA ALA A 83 -3.49 -12.47 8.39
C ALA A 83 -1.99 -12.27 8.69
N LEU A 84 -1.45 -13.01 9.66
CA LEU A 84 -0.01 -12.96 9.99
C LEU A 84 0.87 -13.41 8.82
N GLY A 85 0.39 -14.35 7.99
CA GLY A 85 1.07 -14.79 6.78
C GLY A 85 1.24 -13.71 5.70
N LEU A 86 0.58 -12.56 5.82
CA LEU A 86 0.75 -11.42 4.91
C LEU A 86 2.06 -10.67 5.15
N PHE A 87 2.63 -10.75 6.36
CA PHE A 87 3.86 -10.06 6.69
C PHE A 87 5.07 -10.74 6.03
N ARG A 88 5.80 -9.97 5.23
CA ARG A 88 7.03 -10.41 4.55
C ARG A 88 8.31 -9.87 5.20
N GLY A 89 8.17 -9.12 6.30
CA GLY A 89 9.22 -8.39 7.00
C GLY A 89 8.64 -7.16 7.70
N PRO A 90 9.49 -6.25 8.19
CA PRO A 90 9.05 -4.93 8.65
C PRO A 90 8.30 -4.18 7.55
N ALA A 91 7.31 -3.37 7.93
CA ALA A 91 6.59 -2.55 6.97
C ALA A 91 7.56 -1.58 6.28
N LEU A 92 7.48 -1.50 4.94
CA LEU A 92 8.29 -0.61 4.12
C LEU A 92 9.82 -0.79 4.30
N ALA A 93 10.30 -1.99 4.63
CA ALA A 93 11.71 -2.26 4.93
C ALA A 93 12.72 -1.86 3.83
N ASP A 94 12.26 -1.76 2.57
CA ASP A 94 13.09 -1.37 1.43
C ASP A 94 13.10 0.14 1.16
N LEU A 95 12.34 0.92 1.93
CA LEU A 95 12.35 2.38 1.89
C LEU A 95 13.33 2.93 2.93
N PRO A 96 14.00 4.06 2.66
CA PRO A 96 14.76 4.76 3.69
C PRO A 96 13.83 5.17 4.83
N ASP A 97 14.38 5.24 6.04
CA ASP A 97 13.65 5.78 7.18
C ASP A 97 13.19 7.22 6.86
N PRO A 98 11.96 7.59 7.25
CA PRO A 98 11.42 8.93 7.02
C PRO A 98 12.14 10.02 7.80
#